data_AF-A0AAU2DK69-F1
#
_entry.id   AF-A0AAU2DK69-F1
#
_cell.length_a   1.000
_cell.length_b   1.000
_cell.length_c   1.000
_cell.angle_alpha   90.00
_cell.angle_beta   90.00
_cell.angle_gamma   90.00
#
_symmetry.space_group_name_H-M   'P 1'
#
loop_
_entity.id
_entity.type
_entity.pdbx_description
1 polymer ?
#
loop_
_entity_poly.entity_id
_entity_poly.type
_entity_poly.pdbx_seq_one_letter_code
_entity_poly.pdbx_strand_id
1 'polypeptide(L)'
;MTTNGGFEPVFCTIVPPHLLDRLARSEDPALSGPARRTLLRDAHERGRRRVSAEFGLSAAPTTKAPADQPLRTLYDAGHKTDLPGTEVRAEGSEPGQDATVNRAYSGLGATFDLYLKAYGRHSIDGDGLPLDATVHYDENYGNAFWNGEQMVFGDGDGEIFLDFTIPIDVIGHELTHGVTQYTANLTYFGQPGALNESMSDVFGSLIKQYTLGQTATEADWLIGAGLLAPRVTGKALRSMKEPGSAYDDDVLGKDPQPATMDDYVRTGRDNGGVHINSGIPNHAFYLAATALGGYAWEKAGQVWYDALTGGELTERAFFGDFAKLTVKAARERFGDGGEELQAVEKAWEQVGVRIL
;
A
#
# COMPACT_ATOMS: atom_id res chain seq x y z
N MET A 1 0.13 -28.72 17.31
CA MET A 1 -1.20 -28.67 16.69
C MET A 1 -1.98 -27.54 17.34
N THR A 2 -2.00 -26.38 16.69
CA THR A 2 -3.03 -25.34 16.85
C THR A 2 -3.21 -24.77 15.45
N THR A 3 -4.12 -25.37 14.69
CA THR A 3 -4.65 -24.81 13.46
C THR A 3 -5.58 -23.67 13.86
N ASN A 4 -5.02 -22.50 14.16
CA ASN A 4 -5.82 -21.30 14.27
C ASN A 4 -5.85 -20.66 12.89
N GLY A 5 -6.83 -21.04 12.07
CA GLY A 5 -7.32 -20.21 10.97
C GLY A 5 -8.04 -19.00 11.56
N GLY A 6 -7.29 -18.15 12.25
CA GLY A 6 -7.76 -16.94 12.90
C GLY A 6 -7.22 -15.74 12.13
N PHE A 7 -8.04 -14.68 12.07
CA PHE A 7 -7.69 -13.39 11.52
C PHE A 7 -6.31 -12.90 12.00
N GLU A 8 -5.34 -12.79 11.09
CA GLU A 8 -4.02 -12.21 11.38
C GLU A 8 -4.04 -10.69 11.13
N PRO A 9 -3.97 -9.84 12.17
CA PRO A 9 -3.89 -8.40 11.97
C PRO A 9 -2.53 -8.01 11.37
N VAL A 10 -2.55 -7.34 10.23
CA VAL A 10 -1.33 -7.00 9.48
C VAL A 10 -0.96 -5.53 9.71
N PHE A 11 0.06 -5.25 10.53
CA PHE A 11 0.65 -3.90 10.66
C PHE A 11 1.72 -3.68 9.58
N CYS A 12 1.36 -2.94 8.53
CA CYS A 12 2.26 -2.48 7.48
C CYS A 12 2.64 -1.03 7.69
N THR A 13 3.74 -0.64 7.06
CA THR A 13 4.19 0.74 7.01
C THR A 13 4.82 1.00 5.65
N ILE A 14 4.51 2.12 5.00
CA ILE A 14 4.97 2.40 3.63
C ILE A 14 6.50 2.38 3.48
N VAL A 15 7.24 2.86 4.49
CA VAL A 15 8.71 2.87 4.47
C VAL A 15 9.23 1.48 4.84
N PRO A 16 9.95 0.80 3.92
CA PRO A 16 10.51 -0.51 4.22
C PRO A 16 11.50 -0.43 5.40
N PRO A 17 11.48 -1.41 6.33
CA PRO A 17 12.36 -1.39 7.51
C PRO A 17 13.85 -1.28 7.19
N HIS A 18 14.31 -1.78 6.04
CA HIS A 18 15.73 -1.72 5.65
C HIS A 18 16.23 -0.29 5.40
N LEU A 19 15.36 0.64 5.00
CA LEU A 19 15.72 2.05 4.86
C LEU A 19 15.97 2.68 6.22
N LEU A 20 15.02 2.53 7.14
CA LEU A 20 15.13 3.06 8.51
C LEU A 20 16.30 2.40 9.26
N ASP A 21 16.52 1.09 9.09
CA ASP A 21 17.67 0.37 9.66
C ASP A 21 19.01 0.96 9.20
N ARG A 22 19.09 1.39 7.94
CA ARG A 22 20.30 1.99 7.37
C ARG A 22 20.51 3.40 7.93
N LEU A 23 19.47 4.23 7.92
CA LEU A 23 19.50 5.58 8.48
C LEU A 23 19.84 5.58 9.96
N ALA A 24 19.27 4.65 10.73
CA ALA A 24 19.54 4.47 12.16
C ALA A 24 21.01 4.15 12.48
N ARG A 25 21.80 3.71 11.49
CA ARG A 25 23.24 3.42 11.62
C ARG A 25 24.14 4.55 11.11
N SER A 26 23.55 5.63 10.57
CA SER A 26 24.29 6.81 10.14
C SER A 26 25.08 7.41 11.30
N GLU A 27 26.28 7.91 11.01
CA GLU A 27 27.07 8.72 11.95
C GLU A 27 26.46 10.12 12.14
N ASP A 28 25.61 10.57 11.21
CA ASP A 28 24.87 11.83 11.30
C ASP A 28 23.67 11.69 12.25
N PRO A 29 23.63 12.40 13.40
CA PRO A 29 22.52 12.37 14.33
C PRO A 29 21.21 12.92 13.75
N ALA A 30 21.28 13.81 12.75
CA ALA A 30 20.08 14.35 12.09
C ALA A 30 19.33 13.26 11.31
N LEU A 31 20.05 12.24 10.81
CA LEU A 31 19.48 11.10 10.09
C LEU A 31 19.17 9.93 11.03
N SER A 32 20.11 9.60 11.91
CA SER A 32 19.97 8.43 12.79
C SER A 32 18.98 8.63 13.93
N GLY A 33 18.82 9.86 14.43
CA GLY A 33 17.90 10.20 15.52
C GLY A 33 16.44 9.93 15.17
N PRO A 34 15.88 10.61 14.14
CA PRO A 34 14.51 10.37 13.66
C PRO A 34 14.26 8.91 13.28
N ALA A 35 15.16 8.29 12.49
CA ALA A 35 15.00 6.91 12.07
C ALA A 35 14.90 5.90 13.23
N ARG A 36 15.70 6.08 14.30
CA ARG A 36 15.61 5.24 15.51
C ARG A 36 14.30 5.45 16.25
N ARG A 37 13.79 6.69 16.33
CA ARG A 37 12.48 6.96 16.95
C ARG A 37 11.35 6.33 16.15
N THR A 38 11.35 6.49 14.84
CA THR A 38 10.40 5.83 13.93
C THR A 38 10.40 4.32 14.11
N LEU A 39 11.57 3.65 14.09
CA LEU A 39 11.66 2.20 14.32
C LEU A 39 11.07 1.75 15.66
N LEU A 40 11.34 2.49 16.74
CA LEU A 40 10.78 2.19 18.07
C LEU A 40 9.25 2.37 18.08
N ARG A 41 8.74 3.38 17.38
CA ARG A 41 7.32 3.65 17.28
C ARG A 41 6.59 2.61 16.44
N ASP A 42 7.17 2.19 15.31
CA ASP A 42 6.64 1.12 14.46
C ASP A 42 6.58 -0.20 15.23
N ALA A 43 7.60 -0.50 16.04
CA ALA A 43 7.60 -1.68 16.90
C ALA A 43 6.50 -1.62 17.97
N HIS A 44 6.26 -0.45 18.55
CA HIS A 44 5.18 -0.24 19.53
C HIS A 44 3.81 -0.47 18.90
N GLU A 45 3.53 0.13 17.75
CA GLU A 45 2.24 0.01 17.06
C GLU A 45 1.98 -1.42 16.56
N ARG A 46 3.01 -2.10 16.04
CA ARG A 46 2.94 -3.53 15.69
C ARG A 46 2.55 -4.40 16.89
N GLY A 47 3.15 -4.13 18.04
CA GLY A 47 2.81 -4.80 19.30
C GLY A 47 1.38 -4.52 19.75
N ARG A 48 0.97 -3.24 19.72
CA ARG A 48 -0.39 -2.81 20.06
C ARG A 48 -1.43 -3.49 19.18
N ARG A 49 -1.24 -3.50 17.86
CA ARG A 49 -2.19 -4.11 16.91
C ARG A 49 -2.35 -5.62 17.13
N ARG A 50 -1.26 -6.33 17.39
CA ARG A 50 -1.31 -7.76 17.71
C ARG A 50 -2.18 -8.03 18.95
N VAL A 51 -1.95 -7.26 20.01
CA VAL A 51 -2.74 -7.38 21.25
C VAL A 51 -4.20 -7.00 21.01
N SER A 52 -4.46 -5.88 20.33
CA SER A 52 -5.82 -5.43 20.05
C SER A 52 -6.64 -6.48 19.28
N ALA A 53 -6.07 -7.13 18.27
CA ALA A 53 -6.79 -8.15 17.53
C ALA A 53 -6.98 -9.45 18.33
N GLU A 54 -5.97 -9.89 19.08
CA GLU A 54 -6.04 -11.10 19.90
C GLU A 54 -7.15 -11.01 20.96
N PHE A 55 -7.37 -9.82 21.51
CA PHE A 55 -8.35 -9.57 22.56
C PHE A 55 -9.62 -8.84 22.07
N GLY A 56 -9.76 -8.57 20.77
CA GLY A 56 -10.92 -7.87 20.21
C GLY A 56 -11.13 -6.47 20.79
N LEU A 57 -10.04 -5.73 21.07
CA LEU A 57 -10.08 -4.41 21.73
C LEU A 57 -10.38 -3.26 20.76
N SER A 58 -10.45 -3.55 19.47
CA SER A 58 -10.81 -2.57 18.45
C SER A 58 -12.30 -2.28 18.47
N ALA A 59 -12.66 -1.01 18.55
CA ALA A 59 -14.06 -0.59 18.48
C ALA A 59 -14.52 -0.66 17.02
N ALA A 60 -15.58 -1.43 16.75
CA ALA A 60 -16.25 -1.34 15.47
C ALA A 60 -16.94 0.03 15.36
N PRO A 61 -16.82 0.74 14.22
CA PRO A 61 -17.53 1.98 14.02
C PRO A 61 -19.04 1.74 14.13
N THR A 62 -19.72 2.64 14.84
CA THR A 62 -21.18 2.57 15.05
C THR A 62 -21.95 3.24 13.93
N THR A 63 -21.27 4.02 13.10
CA THR A 63 -21.79 4.75 11.94
C THR A 63 -21.13 4.24 10.67
N LYS A 64 -21.91 4.20 9.58
CA LYS A 64 -21.44 3.81 8.24
C LYS A 64 -21.53 5.00 7.29
N ALA A 65 -20.61 5.06 6.35
CA ALA A 65 -20.70 5.95 5.21
C ALA A 65 -21.97 5.66 4.40
N PRO A 66 -22.65 6.66 3.83
CA PRO A 66 -23.69 6.44 2.83
C PRO A 66 -23.15 5.68 1.61
N ALA A 67 -24.04 5.03 0.86
CA ALA A 67 -23.65 4.11 -0.22
C ALA A 67 -22.86 4.77 -1.37
N ASP A 68 -23.02 6.08 -1.57
CA ASP A 68 -22.53 6.82 -2.73
C ASP A 68 -21.49 7.91 -2.39
N GLN A 69 -21.15 8.10 -1.10
CA GLN A 69 -20.19 9.11 -0.66
C GLN A 69 -19.38 8.62 0.55
N PRO A 70 -18.12 9.06 0.70
CA PRO A 70 -17.32 8.72 1.86
C PRO A 70 -17.85 9.39 3.13
N LEU A 71 -17.40 8.89 4.28
CA LEU A 71 -17.51 9.56 5.57
C LEU A 71 -16.11 9.70 6.14
N ARG A 72 -15.49 10.88 6.00
CA ARG A 72 -14.12 11.14 6.43
C ARG A 72 -14.05 11.97 7.71
N THR A 73 -13.09 11.65 8.57
CA THR A 73 -12.71 12.50 9.70
C THR A 73 -11.20 12.59 9.80
N LEU A 74 -10.70 13.83 9.84
CA LEU A 74 -9.27 14.13 9.96
C LEU A 74 -9.01 14.68 11.35
N TYR A 75 -7.94 14.15 11.94
CA TYR A 75 -7.45 14.53 13.24
C TYR A 75 -6.00 15.02 13.16
N ASP A 76 -5.61 15.84 14.13
CA ASP A 76 -4.26 16.34 14.32
C ASP A 76 -3.73 15.83 15.66
N ALA A 77 -2.61 15.09 15.62
CA ALA A 77 -1.93 14.60 16.82
C ALA A 77 -1.08 15.68 17.51
N GLY A 78 -0.81 16.81 16.85
CA GLY A 78 -0.05 17.93 17.39
C GLY A 78 1.40 17.57 17.69
N HIS A 79 2.02 16.76 16.82
CA HIS A 79 3.34 16.15 16.99
C HIS A 79 3.48 15.27 18.25
N LYS A 80 2.34 14.75 18.75
CA LYS A 80 2.30 13.73 19.80
C LYS A 80 1.97 12.38 19.18
N THR A 81 1.89 11.38 20.06
CA THR A 81 1.67 9.99 19.68
C THR A 81 0.29 9.44 20.05
N ASP A 82 -0.53 10.24 20.73
CA ASP A 82 -1.87 9.83 21.15
C ASP A 82 -2.84 9.91 19.96
N LEU A 83 -3.54 8.80 19.67
CA LEU A 83 -4.49 8.69 18.57
C LEU A 83 -5.95 8.70 19.10
N PRO A 84 -6.92 9.25 18.35
CA PRO A 84 -6.75 9.91 17.05
C PRO A 84 -6.23 11.37 17.14
N GLY A 85 -6.21 11.97 18.33
CA GLY A 85 -5.85 13.39 18.50
C GLY A 85 -7.08 14.31 18.44
N THR A 86 -6.91 15.54 17.96
CA THR A 86 -7.98 16.55 17.91
C THR A 86 -8.61 16.58 16.53
N GLU A 87 -9.94 16.53 16.44
CA GLU A 87 -10.64 16.67 15.16
C GLU A 87 -10.37 18.04 14.53
N VAL A 88 -9.94 18.05 13.27
CA VAL A 88 -9.60 19.27 12.52
C VAL A 88 -10.42 19.43 11.24
N ARG A 89 -10.97 18.34 10.69
CA ARG A 89 -11.83 18.40 9.51
C ARG A 89 -12.75 17.19 9.39
N ALA A 90 -14.06 17.42 9.28
CA ALA A 90 -15.06 16.38 9.06
C ALA A 90 -15.60 16.38 7.62
N GLU A 91 -16.31 15.32 7.25
CA GLU A 91 -16.97 15.19 5.95
C GLU A 91 -17.84 16.42 5.60
N GLY A 92 -17.71 16.92 4.38
CA GLY A 92 -18.43 18.09 3.90
C GLY A 92 -17.90 19.45 4.42
N SER A 93 -16.88 19.46 5.28
CA SER A 93 -16.27 20.70 5.75
C SER A 93 -15.36 21.34 4.69
N GLU A 94 -15.44 22.66 4.58
CA GLU A 94 -14.55 23.47 3.73
C GLU A 94 -13.07 23.25 4.10
N PRO A 95 -12.13 23.36 3.13
CA PRO A 95 -10.71 23.18 3.40
C PRO A 95 -10.17 24.26 4.34
N GLY A 96 -9.33 23.82 5.29
CA GLY A 96 -8.60 24.70 6.20
C GLY A 96 -7.30 25.23 5.59
N GLN A 97 -6.47 25.90 6.41
CA GLN A 97 -5.16 26.41 5.98
C GLN A 97 -4.08 25.32 5.93
N ASP A 98 -4.26 24.24 6.68
CA ASP A 98 -3.29 23.16 6.77
C ASP A 98 -3.27 22.30 5.49
N ALA A 99 -2.14 22.32 4.80
CA ALA A 99 -1.98 21.60 3.54
C ALA A 99 -1.92 20.08 3.73
N THR A 100 -1.38 19.59 4.85
CA THR A 100 -1.27 18.17 5.21
C THR A 100 -2.65 17.58 5.46
N VAL A 101 -3.47 18.28 6.26
CA VAL A 101 -4.88 17.92 6.48
C VAL A 101 -5.65 17.87 5.15
N ASN A 102 -5.47 18.87 4.30
CA ASN A 102 -6.16 18.95 3.02
C ASN A 102 -5.74 17.83 2.05
N ARG A 103 -4.45 17.51 1.96
CA ARG A 103 -3.95 16.40 1.14
C ARG A 103 -4.47 15.05 1.63
N ALA A 104 -4.43 14.79 2.93
CA ALA A 104 -4.98 13.57 3.52
C ALA A 104 -6.49 13.46 3.20
N TYR A 105 -7.28 14.50 3.46
CA TYR A 105 -8.72 14.52 3.17
C TYR A 105 -9.03 14.20 1.69
N SER A 106 -8.25 14.77 0.77
CA SER A 106 -8.36 14.50 -0.67
C SER A 106 -7.97 13.07 -1.03
N GLY A 107 -6.86 12.55 -0.49
CA GLY A 107 -6.39 11.18 -0.76
C GLY A 107 -7.34 10.10 -0.26
N LEU A 108 -7.94 10.29 0.92
CA LEU A 108 -8.99 9.43 1.46
C LEU A 108 -10.19 9.39 0.50
N GLY A 109 -10.63 10.56 0.01
CA GLY A 109 -11.73 10.67 -0.94
C GLY A 109 -11.43 10.01 -2.28
N ALA A 110 -10.24 10.23 -2.84
CA ALA A 110 -9.82 9.62 -4.10
C ALA A 110 -9.77 8.09 -4.03
N THR A 111 -9.32 7.56 -2.89
CA THR A 111 -9.30 6.12 -2.64
C THR A 111 -10.72 5.54 -2.64
N PHE A 112 -11.63 6.16 -1.89
CA PHE A 112 -13.04 5.78 -1.89
C PHE A 112 -13.64 5.83 -3.31
N ASP A 113 -13.36 6.91 -4.05
CA ASP A 113 -13.89 7.13 -5.38
C ASP A 113 -13.46 6.05 -6.38
N LEU A 114 -12.17 5.64 -6.40
CA LEU A 114 -11.75 4.54 -7.25
C LEU A 114 -12.50 3.26 -6.88
N TYR A 115 -12.49 2.88 -5.60
CA TYR A 115 -13.11 1.64 -5.13
C TYR A 115 -14.61 1.58 -5.45
N LEU A 116 -15.33 2.67 -5.22
CA LEU A 116 -16.75 2.73 -5.50
C LEU A 116 -17.03 2.76 -7.02
N LYS A 117 -16.38 3.66 -7.77
CA LYS A 117 -16.75 3.93 -9.16
C LYS A 117 -16.19 2.89 -10.14
N ALA A 118 -14.97 2.40 -9.92
CA ALA A 118 -14.36 1.38 -10.78
C ALA A 118 -14.73 -0.04 -10.37
N TYR A 119 -14.90 -0.31 -9.06
CA TYR A 119 -15.05 -1.69 -8.56
C TYR A 119 -16.38 -1.95 -7.83
N GLY A 120 -17.25 -0.94 -7.67
CA GLY A 120 -18.51 -1.08 -6.95
C GLY A 120 -18.34 -1.40 -5.46
N ARG A 121 -17.15 -1.17 -4.89
CA ARG A 121 -16.83 -1.49 -3.50
C ARG A 121 -17.18 -0.31 -2.60
N HIS A 122 -18.04 -0.53 -1.61
CA HIS A 122 -18.43 0.49 -0.65
C HIS A 122 -17.41 0.60 0.49
N SER A 123 -16.44 1.51 0.35
CA SER A 123 -15.33 1.70 1.31
C SER A 123 -14.39 0.49 1.46
N ILE A 124 -13.52 0.54 2.47
CA ILE A 124 -12.41 -0.40 2.67
C ILE A 124 -12.88 -1.80 3.06
N ASP A 125 -13.94 -1.92 3.85
CA ASP A 125 -14.54 -3.19 4.27
C ASP A 125 -15.60 -3.71 3.28
N GLY A 126 -16.04 -2.88 2.33
CA GLY A 126 -17.13 -3.19 1.42
C GLY A 126 -18.52 -2.95 2.01
N ASP A 127 -18.61 -2.35 3.19
CA ASP A 127 -19.83 -2.12 3.97
C ASP A 127 -19.86 -0.71 4.60
N GLY A 128 -19.13 0.24 4.00
CA GLY A 128 -19.19 1.65 4.35
C GLY A 128 -18.36 2.04 5.57
N LEU A 129 -17.21 1.40 5.83
CA LEU A 129 -16.28 1.83 6.86
C LEU A 129 -15.98 3.34 6.76
N PRO A 130 -16.15 4.13 7.84
CA PRO A 130 -15.67 5.50 7.88
C PRO A 130 -14.15 5.56 7.64
N LEU A 131 -13.70 6.64 7.00
CA LEU A 131 -12.30 6.86 6.68
C LEU A 131 -11.70 7.89 7.62
N ASP A 132 -11.13 7.40 8.71
CA ASP A 132 -10.47 8.25 9.69
C ASP A 132 -8.96 8.32 9.44
N ALA A 133 -8.40 9.50 9.64
CA ALA A 133 -6.97 9.74 9.45
C ALA A 133 -6.42 10.74 10.48
N THR A 134 -5.23 10.47 11.00
CA THR A 134 -4.48 11.37 11.88
C THR A 134 -3.23 11.87 11.16
N VAL A 135 -3.01 13.19 11.14
CA VAL A 135 -1.80 13.84 10.62
C VAL A 135 -0.94 14.40 11.76
N HIS A 136 0.27 14.85 11.44
CA HIS A 136 1.25 15.40 12.38
C HIS A 136 1.56 14.47 13.55
N TYR A 137 1.70 13.18 13.23
CA TYR A 137 1.98 12.15 14.22
C TYR A 137 3.47 12.10 14.56
N ASP A 138 3.78 12.30 15.84
CA ASP A 138 5.14 12.35 16.40
C ASP A 138 6.05 13.41 15.72
N GLU A 139 7.26 13.63 16.25
CA GLU A 139 8.23 14.59 15.70
C GLU A 139 9.20 13.93 14.72
N ASN A 140 9.20 14.43 13.48
CA ASN A 140 10.02 13.93 12.37
C ASN A 140 9.78 12.44 12.07
N TYR A 141 8.54 11.99 12.20
CA TYR A 141 8.20 10.59 11.99
C TYR A 141 8.29 10.25 10.50
N GLY A 142 9.28 9.43 10.15
CA GLY A 142 9.55 9.00 8.78
C GLY A 142 8.70 7.82 8.32
N ASN A 143 7.38 7.82 8.55
CA ASN A 143 6.50 6.76 8.07
C ASN A 143 5.02 7.18 7.96
N ALA A 144 4.22 6.31 7.36
CA ALA A 144 2.76 6.31 7.41
C ALA A 144 2.25 4.87 7.50
N PHE A 145 1.07 4.67 8.08
CA PHE A 145 0.50 3.33 8.27
C PHE A 145 -1.02 3.30 8.42
N TRP A 146 -1.63 2.21 7.97
CA TRP A 146 -2.95 1.77 8.43
C TRP A 146 -2.81 0.98 9.72
N ASN A 147 -3.48 1.40 10.81
CA ASN A 147 -3.34 0.75 12.12
C ASN A 147 -4.37 -0.36 12.40
N GLY A 148 -5.32 -0.58 11.49
CA GLY A 148 -6.47 -1.48 11.67
C GLY A 148 -7.82 -0.76 11.80
N GLU A 149 -7.79 0.52 12.16
CA GLU A 149 -8.97 1.37 12.40
C GLU A 149 -8.89 2.71 11.65
N GLN A 150 -7.69 3.29 11.56
CA GLN A 150 -7.48 4.59 10.93
C GLN A 150 -6.10 4.67 10.26
N MET A 151 -5.96 5.65 9.38
CA MET A 151 -4.70 6.08 8.79
C MET A 151 -3.90 6.99 9.72
N VAL A 152 -2.58 6.87 9.71
CA VAL A 152 -1.69 7.76 10.48
C VAL A 152 -0.53 8.21 9.60
N PHE A 153 -0.25 9.51 9.57
CA PHE A 153 0.77 10.12 8.73
C PHE A 153 1.79 10.91 9.57
N GLY A 154 3.08 10.65 9.33
CA GLY A 154 4.16 11.52 9.78
C GLY A 154 4.47 12.63 8.78
N ASP A 155 5.15 13.67 9.27
CA ASP A 155 5.58 14.81 8.46
C ASP A 155 6.92 14.58 7.76
N GLY A 156 7.60 13.45 8.04
CA GLY A 156 8.96 13.21 7.61
C GLY A 156 9.98 14.06 8.38
N ASP A 157 11.27 13.83 8.13
CA ASP A 157 12.37 14.55 8.80
C ASP A 157 12.87 15.76 8.00
N GLY A 158 12.33 15.99 6.80
CA GLY A 158 12.76 17.06 5.89
C GLY A 158 14.13 16.83 5.24
N GLU A 159 14.85 15.79 5.66
CA GLU A 159 16.20 15.46 5.20
C GLU A 159 16.19 14.25 4.27
N ILE A 160 15.41 13.24 4.59
CA ILE A 160 15.23 12.04 3.77
C ILE A 160 13.81 11.97 3.25
N PHE A 161 12.85 12.10 4.16
CA PHE A 161 11.43 12.00 3.85
C PHE A 161 10.76 13.35 4.07
N LEU A 162 9.95 13.75 3.10
CA LEU A 162 8.99 14.83 3.24
C LEU A 162 7.69 14.28 3.83
N ASP A 163 6.68 15.13 3.89
CA ASP A 163 5.36 14.80 4.39
C ASP A 163 4.71 13.63 3.64
N PHE A 164 4.28 12.60 4.38
CA PHE A 164 3.73 11.36 3.84
C PHE A 164 2.33 11.51 3.21
N THR A 165 1.71 12.67 3.33
CA THR A 165 0.48 13.03 2.60
C THR A 165 0.74 13.58 1.19
N ILE A 166 1.99 13.84 0.82
CA ILE A 166 2.34 14.36 -0.53
C ILE A 166 1.97 13.37 -1.64
N PRO A 167 2.39 12.09 -1.61
CA PRO A 167 2.08 11.16 -2.67
C PRO A 167 0.74 10.48 -2.41
N ILE A 168 -0.24 10.75 -3.27
CA ILE A 168 -1.59 10.17 -3.13
C ILE A 168 -1.59 8.63 -3.19
N ASP A 169 -0.64 8.05 -3.91
CA ASP A 169 -0.41 6.61 -4.01
C ASP A 169 0.05 5.99 -2.68
N VAL A 170 0.72 6.74 -1.80
CA VAL A 170 1.04 6.28 -0.44
C VAL A 170 -0.22 6.19 0.42
N ILE A 171 -1.12 7.18 0.33
CA ILE A 171 -2.41 7.15 1.04
C ILE A 171 -3.25 5.96 0.54
N GLY A 172 -3.31 5.78 -0.78
CA GLY A 172 -4.03 4.67 -1.41
C GLY A 172 -3.45 3.30 -1.07
N HIS A 173 -2.12 3.17 -1.02
CA HIS A 173 -1.41 1.96 -0.61
C HIS A 173 -1.84 1.51 0.79
N GLU A 174 -1.78 2.42 1.76
CA GLU A 174 -2.09 2.09 3.15
C GLU A 174 -3.56 1.69 3.35
N LEU A 175 -4.49 2.41 2.71
CA LEU A 175 -5.92 2.04 2.74
C LEU A 175 -6.19 0.69 2.05
N THR A 176 -5.40 0.33 1.04
CA THR A 176 -5.51 -0.96 0.35
C THR A 176 -5.10 -2.14 1.22
N HIS A 177 -4.22 -1.95 2.21
CA HIS A 177 -3.98 -3.00 3.22
C HIS A 177 -5.28 -3.34 3.96
N GLY A 178 -6.13 -2.36 4.23
CA GLY A 178 -7.45 -2.59 4.79
C GLY A 178 -8.35 -3.41 3.86
N VAL A 179 -8.34 -3.14 2.55
CA VAL A 179 -9.12 -3.94 1.57
C VAL A 179 -8.64 -5.39 1.56
N THR A 180 -7.32 -5.60 1.57
CA THR A 180 -6.73 -6.94 1.66
C THR A 180 -7.12 -7.64 2.96
N GLN A 181 -7.12 -6.92 4.09
CA GLN A 181 -7.54 -7.43 5.41
C GLN A 181 -9.00 -7.92 5.41
N TYR A 182 -9.93 -7.20 4.77
CA TYR A 182 -11.35 -7.55 4.70
C TYR A 182 -11.70 -8.53 3.57
N THR A 183 -10.70 -9.06 2.84
CA THR A 183 -10.90 -9.99 1.71
C THR A 183 -10.06 -11.25 1.87
N ALA A 184 -8.91 -11.35 1.19
CA ALA A 184 -8.05 -12.54 1.21
C ALA A 184 -7.24 -12.69 2.51
N ASN A 185 -7.12 -11.62 3.30
CA ASN A 185 -6.39 -11.54 4.56
C ASN A 185 -5.00 -12.21 4.49
N LEU A 186 -4.22 -11.86 3.46
CA LEU A 186 -2.92 -12.44 3.17
C LEU A 186 -1.97 -12.29 4.36
N THR A 187 -1.44 -13.42 4.85
CA THR A 187 -0.44 -13.47 5.91
C THR A 187 0.74 -12.59 5.55
N TYR A 188 1.14 -11.71 6.47
CA TYR A 188 2.21 -10.75 6.21
C TYR A 188 3.61 -11.35 6.43
N PHE A 189 3.91 -12.41 5.68
CA PHE A 189 5.20 -13.07 5.66
C PHE A 189 5.48 -13.73 4.29
N GLY A 190 6.71 -13.65 3.80
CA GLY A 190 7.14 -14.32 2.57
C GLY A 190 6.35 -13.87 1.33
N GLN A 191 5.97 -14.83 0.46
CA GLN A 191 5.20 -14.52 -0.76
C GLN A 191 3.78 -13.97 -0.49
N PRO A 192 2.98 -14.50 0.45
CA PRO A 192 1.69 -13.88 0.76
C PRO A 192 1.82 -12.43 1.24
N GLY A 193 2.86 -12.12 2.02
CA GLY A 193 3.15 -10.75 2.44
C GLY A 193 3.63 -9.86 1.29
N ALA A 194 4.46 -10.38 0.38
CA ALA A 194 4.86 -9.67 -0.83
C ALA A 194 3.69 -9.44 -1.81
N LEU A 195 2.70 -10.34 -1.85
CA LEU A 195 1.44 -10.12 -2.55
C LEU A 195 0.61 -9.02 -1.87
N ASN A 196 0.54 -9.01 -0.53
CA ASN A 196 -0.15 -7.97 0.24
C ASN A 196 0.42 -6.57 -0.09
N GLU A 197 1.74 -6.42 -0.03
CA GLU A 197 2.46 -5.21 -0.46
C GLU A 197 2.20 -4.86 -1.93
N SER A 198 2.21 -5.85 -2.81
CA SER A 198 1.99 -5.62 -4.24
C SER A 198 0.56 -5.18 -4.54
N MET A 199 -0.46 -5.74 -3.89
CA MET A 199 -1.83 -5.27 -4.04
C MET A 199 -1.95 -3.81 -3.60
N SER A 200 -1.30 -3.43 -2.50
CA SER A 200 -1.26 -2.04 -2.04
C SER A 200 -0.55 -1.11 -3.02
N ASP A 201 0.59 -1.50 -3.59
CA ASP A 201 1.25 -0.73 -4.65
C ASP A 201 0.39 -0.62 -5.93
N VAL A 202 -0.25 -1.72 -6.35
CA VAL A 202 -1.15 -1.77 -7.51
C VAL A 202 -2.30 -0.78 -7.34
N PHE A 203 -3.08 -0.88 -6.27
CA PHE A 203 -4.22 0.01 -6.10
C PHE A 203 -3.81 1.43 -5.74
N GLY A 204 -2.72 1.64 -4.99
CA GLY A 204 -2.12 2.97 -4.78
C GLY A 204 -1.79 3.66 -6.13
N SER A 205 -1.15 2.93 -7.05
CA SER A 205 -0.87 3.43 -8.39
C SER A 205 -2.15 3.69 -9.19
N LEU A 206 -3.14 2.80 -9.14
CA LEU A 206 -4.41 2.99 -9.84
C LEU A 206 -5.21 4.19 -9.29
N ILE A 207 -5.16 4.46 -7.99
CA ILE A 207 -5.80 5.63 -7.36
C ILE A 207 -5.19 6.91 -7.92
N LYS A 208 -3.86 6.97 -7.98
CA LYS A 208 -3.14 8.09 -8.59
C LYS A 208 -3.49 8.26 -10.07
N GLN A 209 -3.46 7.18 -10.85
CA GLN A 209 -3.79 7.21 -12.27
C GLN A 209 -5.23 7.67 -12.51
N TYR A 210 -6.19 7.15 -11.74
CA TYR A 210 -7.60 7.52 -11.82
C TYR A 210 -7.82 9.00 -11.47
N THR A 211 -7.18 9.48 -10.41
CA THR A 211 -7.28 10.88 -9.96
C THR A 211 -6.72 11.84 -11.01
N LEU A 212 -5.66 11.43 -11.71
CA LEU A 212 -5.00 12.25 -12.73
C LEU A 212 -5.54 12.01 -14.16
N GLY A 213 -6.48 11.06 -14.34
CA GLY A 213 -6.99 10.67 -15.66
C GLY A 213 -5.92 10.09 -16.60
N GLN A 214 -4.95 9.35 -16.06
CA GLN A 214 -3.81 8.82 -16.81
C GLN A 214 -4.08 7.43 -17.38
N THR A 215 -3.69 7.22 -18.62
CA THR A 215 -3.56 5.88 -19.21
C THR A 215 -2.32 5.16 -18.68
N ALA A 216 -2.25 3.83 -18.88
CA ALA A 216 -1.12 2.99 -18.49
C ALA A 216 0.22 3.47 -19.08
N THR A 217 0.20 4.09 -20.26
CA THR A 217 1.39 4.65 -20.92
C THR A 217 1.84 6.00 -20.38
N GLU A 218 0.94 6.76 -19.75
CA GLU A 218 1.23 8.08 -19.17
C GLU A 218 1.63 8.00 -17.70
N ALA A 219 1.19 6.95 -17.01
CA ALA A 219 1.49 6.70 -15.61
C ALA A 219 3.00 6.55 -15.35
N ASP A 220 3.47 7.08 -14.21
CA ASP A 220 4.90 6.99 -13.84
C ASP A 220 5.30 5.62 -13.29
N TRP A 221 4.34 4.86 -12.75
CA TRP A 221 4.56 3.56 -12.11
C TRP A 221 5.56 3.61 -10.95
N LEU A 222 5.61 4.74 -10.26
CA LEU A 222 6.45 4.98 -9.09
C LEU A 222 5.60 5.03 -7.82
N ILE A 223 6.10 4.43 -6.74
CA ILE A 223 5.45 4.45 -5.43
C ILE A 223 6.19 5.41 -4.49
N GLY A 224 5.49 6.45 -4.03
CA GLY A 224 6.05 7.52 -3.20
C GLY A 224 6.83 8.56 -4.00
N ALA A 225 6.45 8.82 -5.26
CA ALA A 225 7.07 9.88 -6.05
C ALA A 225 6.84 11.25 -5.40
N GLY A 226 7.93 12.01 -5.18
CA GLY A 226 7.89 13.29 -4.47
C GLY A 226 8.00 13.20 -2.94
N LEU A 227 8.09 11.99 -2.37
CA LEU A 227 8.31 11.79 -0.93
C LEU A 227 9.77 12.03 -0.52
N LEU A 228 10.72 11.70 -1.40
CA LEU A 228 12.15 11.82 -1.10
C LEU A 228 12.58 13.29 -1.14
N ALA A 229 13.27 13.73 -0.10
CA ALA A 229 13.76 15.10 0.01
C ALA A 229 14.84 15.41 -1.07
N PRO A 230 15.04 16.68 -1.46
CA PRO A 230 15.92 17.05 -2.58
C PRO A 230 17.38 16.57 -2.48
N ARG A 231 17.87 16.25 -1.28
CA ARG A 231 19.23 15.73 -1.07
C ARG A 231 19.38 14.25 -1.40
N VAL A 232 18.28 13.51 -1.54
CA VAL A 232 18.28 12.08 -1.82
C VAL A 232 18.36 11.83 -3.32
N THR A 233 19.29 11.00 -3.75
CA THR A 233 19.42 10.53 -5.14
C THR A 233 18.44 9.39 -5.41
N GLY A 234 17.19 9.74 -5.65
CA GLY A 234 16.12 8.78 -5.94
C GLY A 234 14.90 9.43 -6.55
N LYS A 235 14.04 8.62 -7.16
CA LYS A 235 12.78 9.06 -7.77
C LYS A 235 11.59 8.81 -6.85
N ALA A 236 11.62 7.70 -6.12
CA ALA A 236 10.51 7.18 -5.31
C ALA A 236 11.01 6.07 -4.38
N LEU A 237 10.13 5.49 -3.56
CA LEU A 237 10.47 4.32 -2.72
C LEU A 237 10.60 3.04 -3.55
N ARG A 238 9.76 2.87 -4.58
CA ARG A 238 9.72 1.68 -5.44
C ARG A 238 9.35 2.06 -6.87
N SER A 239 9.71 1.19 -7.83
CA SER A 239 9.22 1.27 -9.20
C SER A 239 8.52 -0.04 -9.55
N MET A 240 7.26 0.04 -9.96
CA MET A 240 6.52 -1.13 -10.47
C MET A 240 6.98 -1.50 -11.88
N LYS A 241 7.42 -0.52 -12.66
CA LYS A 241 7.91 -0.70 -14.03
C LYS A 241 9.32 -1.30 -14.08
N GLU A 242 10.22 -0.81 -13.24
CA GLU A 242 11.64 -1.20 -13.20
C GLU A 242 12.06 -1.46 -11.73
N PRO A 243 11.60 -2.56 -11.08
CA PRO A 243 12.00 -2.85 -9.70
C PRO A 243 13.53 -2.91 -9.55
N GLY A 244 14.07 -2.27 -8.51
CA GLY A 244 15.52 -2.15 -8.29
C GLY A 244 16.14 -0.86 -8.85
N SER A 245 15.33 0.05 -9.42
CA SER A 245 15.80 1.31 -10.01
C SER A 245 15.21 2.57 -9.36
N ALA A 246 14.45 2.46 -8.27
CA ALA A 246 13.75 3.61 -7.70
C ALA A 246 14.71 4.63 -7.06
N TYR A 247 15.80 4.16 -6.48
CA TYR A 247 16.85 4.98 -5.86
C TYR A 247 18.21 4.27 -5.89
N ASP A 248 19.28 5.08 -5.95
CA ASP A 248 20.68 4.66 -5.80
C ASP A 248 21.43 5.83 -5.16
N ASP A 249 21.43 5.83 -3.84
CA ASP A 249 21.82 6.96 -3.00
C ASP A 249 22.90 6.53 -1.99
N ASP A 250 23.80 7.44 -1.64
CA ASP A 250 24.90 7.16 -0.72
C ASP A 250 24.42 6.91 0.71
N VAL A 251 23.32 7.56 1.12
CA VAL A 251 22.70 7.40 2.44
C VAL A 251 21.71 6.23 2.44
N LEU A 252 20.72 6.21 1.55
CA LEU A 252 19.68 5.16 1.50
C LEU A 252 20.16 3.83 0.90
N GLY A 253 21.27 3.86 0.16
CA GLY A 253 21.73 2.72 -0.62
C GLY A 253 20.97 2.58 -1.93
N LYS A 254 20.95 1.34 -2.44
CA LYS A 254 20.29 1.00 -3.69
C LYS A 254 18.99 0.23 -3.43
N ASP A 255 17.98 0.50 -4.23
CA ASP A 255 16.74 -0.26 -4.31
C ASP A 255 17.02 -1.77 -4.48
N PRO A 256 16.64 -2.63 -3.51
CA PRO A 256 16.98 -4.05 -3.53
C PRO A 256 15.95 -4.92 -4.26
N GLN A 257 14.86 -4.36 -4.80
CA GLN A 257 13.76 -5.17 -5.34
C GLN A 257 14.17 -5.96 -6.60
N PRO A 258 13.94 -7.28 -6.66
CA PRO A 258 14.07 -8.05 -7.89
C PRO A 258 12.87 -7.81 -8.82
N ALA A 259 13.13 -7.82 -10.12
CA ALA A 259 12.10 -7.70 -11.16
C ALA A 259 11.52 -9.06 -11.61
N THR A 260 12.20 -10.18 -11.28
CA THR A 260 11.82 -11.54 -11.69
C THR A 260 12.11 -12.57 -10.59
N MET A 261 11.52 -13.75 -10.70
CA MET A 261 11.71 -14.88 -9.79
C MET A 261 13.14 -15.44 -9.78
N ASP A 262 13.95 -15.21 -10.81
CA ASP A 262 15.34 -15.68 -10.86
C ASP A 262 16.19 -15.01 -9.77
N ASP A 263 15.86 -13.77 -9.43
CA ASP A 263 16.54 -12.96 -8.40
C ASP A 263 15.77 -12.94 -7.07
N TYR A 264 14.79 -13.85 -6.88
CA TYR A 264 13.98 -13.89 -5.66
C TYR A 264 14.85 -13.94 -4.40
N VAL A 265 14.64 -12.97 -3.49
CA VAL A 265 15.46 -12.82 -2.30
C VAL A 265 14.92 -13.70 -1.17
N ARG A 266 15.70 -14.73 -0.79
CA ARG A 266 15.41 -15.57 0.37
C ARG A 266 16.01 -14.95 1.64
N THR A 267 15.17 -14.41 2.49
CA THR A 267 15.59 -13.72 3.73
C THR A 267 14.62 -14.01 4.88
N GLY A 268 15.05 -13.78 6.12
CA GLY A 268 14.17 -13.72 7.30
C GLY A 268 13.92 -12.30 7.79
N ARG A 269 14.63 -11.30 7.23
CA ARG A 269 14.36 -9.87 7.49
C ARG A 269 13.12 -9.44 6.76
N ASP A 270 12.57 -8.28 7.14
CA ASP A 270 11.42 -7.69 6.43
C ASP A 270 10.28 -8.70 6.26
N ASN A 271 9.97 -9.44 7.32
CA ASN A 271 8.97 -10.51 7.32
C ASN A 271 9.14 -11.54 6.19
N GLY A 272 10.37 -11.89 5.81
CA GLY A 272 10.60 -12.76 4.66
C GLY A 272 10.70 -12.02 3.32
N GLY A 273 11.05 -10.72 3.36
CA GLY A 273 11.25 -9.88 2.19
C GLY A 273 9.94 -9.46 1.53
N VAL A 274 8.95 -9.02 2.31
CA VAL A 274 7.64 -8.61 1.80
C VAL A 274 7.74 -7.36 0.92
N HIS A 275 8.48 -6.33 1.37
CA HIS A 275 8.71 -5.11 0.57
C HIS A 275 9.76 -5.34 -0.51
N ILE A 276 10.67 -6.31 -0.32
CA ILE A 276 11.71 -6.63 -1.30
C ILE A 276 11.08 -7.37 -2.49
N ASN A 277 10.44 -8.51 -2.24
CA ASN A 277 9.96 -9.39 -3.29
C ASN A 277 8.62 -8.95 -3.92
N SER A 278 7.97 -7.89 -3.42
CA SER A 278 6.77 -7.31 -4.05
C SER A 278 7.05 -6.71 -5.43
N GLY A 279 8.31 -6.40 -5.75
CA GLY A 279 8.73 -5.98 -7.10
C GLY A 279 8.34 -6.96 -8.21
N ILE A 280 8.34 -8.27 -7.93
CA ILE A 280 8.00 -9.32 -8.90
C ILE A 280 6.52 -9.24 -9.33
N PRO A 281 5.54 -9.34 -8.42
CA PRO A 281 4.13 -9.16 -8.78
C PRO A 281 3.77 -7.73 -9.21
N ASN A 282 4.48 -6.69 -8.72
CA ASN A 282 4.33 -5.32 -9.23
C ASN A 282 4.68 -5.22 -10.72
N HIS A 283 5.79 -5.83 -11.11
CA HIS A 283 6.25 -5.85 -12.49
C HIS A 283 5.31 -6.65 -13.39
N ALA A 284 4.75 -7.76 -12.90
CA ALA A 284 3.70 -8.49 -13.60
C ALA A 284 2.46 -7.61 -13.86
N PHE A 285 1.98 -6.86 -12.86
CA PHE A 285 0.86 -5.94 -13.06
C PHE A 285 1.17 -4.85 -14.10
N TYR A 286 2.34 -4.22 -14.00
CA TYR A 286 2.80 -3.21 -14.96
C TYR A 286 2.81 -3.76 -16.40
N LEU A 287 3.38 -4.96 -16.60
CA LEU A 287 3.45 -5.60 -17.91
C LEU A 287 2.07 -5.90 -18.48
N ALA A 288 1.16 -6.43 -17.65
CA ALA A 288 -0.22 -6.70 -18.05
C ALA A 288 -0.97 -5.41 -18.42
N ALA A 289 -0.91 -4.38 -17.56
CA ALA A 289 -1.57 -3.10 -17.79
C ALA A 289 -1.02 -2.39 -19.05
N THR A 290 0.30 -2.40 -19.24
CA THR A 290 0.93 -1.78 -20.41
C THR A 290 0.59 -2.52 -21.70
N ALA A 291 0.53 -3.85 -21.67
CA ALA A 291 0.14 -4.65 -22.83
C ALA A 291 -1.32 -4.41 -23.26
N LEU A 292 -2.20 -4.14 -22.29
CA LEU A 292 -3.62 -3.86 -22.55
C LEU A 292 -3.90 -2.41 -22.93
N GLY A 293 -3.04 -1.48 -22.51
CA GLY A 293 -3.19 -0.05 -22.77
C GLY A 293 -4.45 0.54 -22.14
N GLY A 294 -4.79 1.77 -22.56
CA GLY A 294 -5.93 2.50 -22.02
C GLY A 294 -5.79 2.78 -20.52
N TYR A 295 -6.90 2.83 -19.80
CA TYR A 295 -6.92 3.05 -18.37
C TYR A 295 -6.72 1.72 -17.61
N ALA A 296 -5.65 1.62 -16.82
CA ALA A 296 -5.26 0.36 -16.20
C ALA A 296 -6.33 -0.22 -15.25
N TRP A 297 -7.15 0.63 -14.61
CA TRP A 297 -8.23 0.20 -13.71
C TRP A 297 -9.44 -0.45 -14.43
N GLU A 298 -9.58 -0.27 -15.74
CA GLU A 298 -10.72 -0.80 -16.50
C GLU A 298 -10.55 -2.26 -16.92
N LYS A 299 -9.30 -2.73 -17.08
CA LYS A 299 -8.99 -4.11 -17.50
C LYS A 299 -8.09 -4.83 -16.49
N ALA A 300 -6.81 -4.50 -16.44
CA ALA A 300 -5.86 -5.17 -15.54
C ALA A 300 -6.26 -5.03 -14.06
N GLY A 301 -6.71 -3.84 -13.65
CA GLY A 301 -7.22 -3.59 -12.30
C GLY A 301 -8.44 -4.44 -11.95
N GLN A 302 -9.37 -4.67 -12.89
CA GLN A 302 -10.53 -5.56 -12.67
C GLN A 302 -10.07 -7.00 -12.41
N VAL A 303 -9.11 -7.50 -13.19
CA VAL A 303 -8.57 -8.86 -13.02
C VAL A 303 -7.91 -9.04 -11.66
N TRP A 304 -7.07 -8.08 -11.23
CA TRP A 304 -6.42 -8.13 -9.92
C TRP A 304 -7.43 -8.01 -8.78
N TYR A 305 -8.43 -7.14 -8.93
CA TYR A 305 -9.50 -6.98 -7.96
C TYR A 305 -10.30 -8.27 -7.79
N ASP A 306 -10.75 -8.88 -8.89
CA ASP A 306 -11.49 -10.15 -8.86
C ASP A 306 -10.67 -11.27 -8.22
N ALA A 307 -9.38 -11.38 -8.53
CA ALA A 307 -8.50 -12.37 -7.93
C ALA A 307 -8.33 -12.16 -6.40
N LEU A 308 -8.27 -10.90 -5.94
CA LEU A 308 -8.20 -10.57 -4.51
C LEU A 308 -9.53 -10.85 -3.80
N THR A 309 -10.65 -10.47 -4.40
CA THR A 309 -11.97 -10.47 -3.72
C THR A 309 -12.84 -11.68 -4.01
N GLY A 310 -12.45 -12.55 -4.95
CA GLY A 310 -13.23 -13.71 -5.39
C GLY A 310 -13.36 -14.85 -4.38
N GLY A 311 -12.68 -14.76 -3.23
CA GLY A 311 -12.80 -15.72 -2.11
C GLY A 311 -12.00 -17.02 -2.27
N GLU A 312 -11.32 -17.23 -3.41
CA GLU A 312 -10.45 -18.39 -3.64
C GLU A 312 -8.98 -18.15 -3.23
N LEU A 313 -8.56 -16.89 -3.13
CA LEU A 313 -7.20 -16.55 -2.69
C LEU A 313 -7.06 -16.80 -1.19
N THR A 314 -6.22 -17.76 -0.82
CA THR A 314 -6.01 -18.12 0.59
C THR A 314 -5.01 -17.20 1.29
N GLU A 315 -5.10 -17.09 2.62
CA GLU A 315 -4.15 -16.34 3.47
C GLU A 315 -2.67 -16.69 3.23
N ARG A 316 -2.38 -17.92 2.78
CA ARG A 316 -1.01 -18.44 2.53
C ARG A 316 -0.67 -18.58 1.06
N ALA A 317 -1.37 -17.87 0.17
CA ALA A 317 -1.15 -17.94 -1.26
C ALA A 317 0.29 -17.58 -1.66
N PHE A 318 0.88 -18.42 -2.51
CA PHE A 318 2.13 -18.13 -3.20
C PHE A 318 1.85 -17.35 -4.49
N PHE A 319 2.90 -16.80 -5.11
CA PHE A 319 2.79 -16.05 -6.37
C PHE A 319 2.11 -16.86 -7.48
N GLY A 320 2.41 -18.16 -7.57
CA GLY A 320 1.79 -19.05 -8.55
C GLY A 320 0.29 -19.25 -8.32
N ASP A 321 -0.18 -19.25 -7.07
CA ASP A 321 -1.60 -19.38 -6.73
C ASP A 321 -2.35 -18.12 -7.16
N PHE A 322 -1.81 -16.95 -6.84
CA PHE A 322 -2.40 -15.66 -7.27
C PHE A 322 -2.37 -15.50 -8.78
N ALA A 323 -1.27 -15.86 -9.44
CA ALA A 323 -1.17 -15.82 -10.91
C ALA A 323 -2.25 -16.70 -11.57
N LYS A 324 -2.48 -17.93 -11.09
CA LYS A 324 -3.57 -18.79 -11.56
C LYS A 324 -4.95 -18.16 -11.40
N LEU A 325 -5.18 -17.47 -10.27
CA LEU A 325 -6.45 -16.78 -10.03
C LEU A 325 -6.63 -15.55 -10.92
N THR A 326 -5.58 -14.79 -11.23
CA THR A 326 -5.68 -13.68 -12.21
C THR A 326 -5.97 -14.19 -13.62
N VAL A 327 -5.38 -15.31 -14.05
CA VAL A 327 -5.68 -15.95 -15.35
C VAL A 327 -7.14 -16.42 -15.40
N LYS A 328 -7.62 -17.02 -14.30
CA LYS A 328 -9.02 -17.41 -14.17
C LYS A 328 -9.96 -16.19 -14.25
N ALA A 329 -9.69 -15.15 -13.48
CA ALA A 329 -10.49 -13.92 -13.47
C ALA A 329 -10.52 -13.24 -14.86
N ALA A 330 -9.39 -13.18 -15.56
CA ALA A 330 -9.32 -12.66 -16.92
C ALA A 330 -10.21 -13.47 -17.88
N ARG A 331 -10.16 -14.81 -17.80
CA ARG A 331 -11.01 -15.70 -18.59
C ARG A 331 -12.50 -15.51 -18.30
N GLU A 332 -12.87 -15.43 -17.02
CA GLU A 332 -14.28 -15.29 -16.61
C GLU A 332 -14.87 -13.95 -17.03
N ARG A 333 -14.06 -12.88 -16.99
CA ARG A 333 -14.51 -11.52 -17.32
C ARG A 333 -14.52 -11.22 -18.81
N PHE A 334 -13.51 -11.68 -19.55
CA PHE A 334 -13.29 -11.28 -20.95
C PHE A 334 -13.43 -12.44 -21.95
N GLY A 335 -13.66 -13.66 -21.47
CA GLY A 335 -13.80 -14.86 -22.29
C GLY A 335 -12.46 -15.52 -22.64
N ASP A 336 -12.53 -16.67 -23.32
CA ASP A 336 -11.36 -17.42 -23.75
C ASP A 336 -10.67 -16.77 -24.97
N GLY A 337 -9.33 -16.75 -24.95
CA GLY A 337 -8.49 -16.39 -26.09
C GLY A 337 -8.35 -14.89 -26.38
N GLY A 338 -8.97 -14.01 -25.59
CA GLY A 338 -8.88 -12.55 -25.71
C GLY A 338 -7.49 -11.96 -25.39
N GLU A 339 -7.31 -10.68 -25.72
CA GLU A 339 -6.07 -9.95 -25.44
C GLU A 339 -5.77 -9.85 -23.93
N GLU A 340 -6.81 -9.74 -23.11
CA GLU A 340 -6.76 -9.69 -21.64
C GLU A 340 -6.11 -10.94 -21.06
N LEU A 341 -6.61 -12.11 -21.45
CA LEU A 341 -6.08 -13.39 -20.99
C LEU A 341 -4.60 -13.53 -21.38
N GLN A 342 -4.28 -13.26 -22.65
CA GLN A 342 -2.91 -13.39 -23.14
C GLN A 342 -1.94 -12.41 -22.48
N ALA A 343 -2.37 -11.18 -22.20
CA ALA A 343 -1.55 -10.18 -21.51
C ALA A 343 -1.22 -10.61 -20.08
N VAL A 344 -2.21 -11.14 -19.34
CA VAL A 344 -2.03 -11.61 -17.97
C VAL A 344 -1.11 -12.83 -17.92
N GLU A 345 -1.33 -13.82 -18.79
CA GLU A 345 -0.47 -15.01 -18.88
C GLU A 345 0.99 -14.63 -19.17
N LYS A 346 1.21 -13.82 -20.22
CA LYS A 346 2.56 -13.37 -20.62
C LYS A 346 3.25 -12.54 -19.55
N ALA A 347 2.51 -11.72 -18.80
CA ALA A 347 3.08 -10.90 -17.75
C ALA A 347 3.67 -11.75 -16.60
N TRP A 348 2.93 -12.77 -16.15
CA TRP A 348 3.42 -13.70 -15.14
C TRP A 348 4.59 -14.56 -15.63
N GLU A 349 4.53 -15.01 -16.89
CA GLU A 349 5.64 -15.74 -17.52
C GLU A 349 6.92 -14.90 -17.59
N GLN A 350 6.82 -13.62 -17.96
CA GLN A 350 7.95 -12.70 -18.07
C GLN A 350 8.66 -12.44 -16.74
N VAL A 351 7.93 -12.46 -15.62
CA VAL A 351 8.53 -12.35 -14.28
C VAL A 351 8.92 -13.71 -13.69
N GLY A 352 8.80 -14.80 -14.45
CA GLY A 352 9.22 -16.14 -14.06
C GLY A 352 8.28 -16.86 -13.08
N VAL A 353 7.01 -16.44 -12.98
CA VAL A 353 6.00 -17.11 -12.15
C VAL A 353 5.21 -18.12 -12.99
N ARG A 354 5.22 -19.39 -12.57
CA ARG A 354 4.54 -20.47 -13.30
C ARG A 354 3.03 -20.46 -13.04
N ILE A 355 2.25 -20.48 -14.11
CA ILE A 355 0.78 -20.53 -14.12
C ILE A 355 0.19 -21.92 -14.39
N LEU A 356 1.05 -22.92 -14.65
CA LEU A 356 0.68 -24.32 -14.92
C LEU A 356 0.82 -25.18 -13.67
#